data_AF-A0A063ZCC4-F1
#
_entry.id   AF-A0A063ZCC4-F1
#
_cell.length_a   1.000
_cell.length_b   1.000
_cell.length_c   1.000
_cell.angle_alpha   90.00
_cell.angle_beta   90.00
_cell.angle_gamma   90.00
#
_symmetry.space_group_name_H-M   'P 1'
#
loop_
_entity.id
_entity.type
_entity.pdbx_description
1 polymer ?
#
loop_
_entity_poly.entity_id
_entity_poly.type
_entity_poly.pdbx_seq_one_letter_code
_entity_poly.pdbx_strand_id
1 'polypeptide(L)'
;MKRDTTIRIFSLFIALAVVVPAVQAALTVDAGGDRTVLAGEPVTILAACNDTDIFDAMNLSACVNWSTGRTEAEIVQDDEQNGTVRATHTYLAAGTYTVTVEVANNATGAVACDTLNVTVAPQTAEVKVAPKTLNQKSNGVMTVFISIADWLGFTGADSANTTVSDPSEFAIGNATPEKVNVCAKDGGTLILKYRRQDLDLAAGDGNLTVTGGAVTDNGSVPVVGTGSVSVINPGNGNAAKFGSDDGHARAAMVKEKVKNQKEFREEQQKSNGKAKGQAP
;
A
#
# COMPACT_ATOMS: atom_id res chain seq x y z
N MET A 1 -47.40 -80.61 -58.25
CA MET A 1 -47.82 -80.30 -56.87
C MET A 1 -47.04 -79.06 -56.42
N LYS A 2 -47.59 -77.85 -56.66
CA LYS A 2 -46.92 -76.58 -56.35
C LYS A 2 -46.98 -76.35 -54.84
N ARG A 3 -45.84 -76.11 -54.20
CA ARG A 3 -45.73 -75.74 -52.79
C ARG A 3 -45.89 -74.22 -52.69
N ASP A 4 -47.02 -73.76 -52.17
CA ASP A 4 -47.20 -72.37 -51.77
C ASP A 4 -46.39 -72.11 -50.49
N THR A 5 -45.45 -71.17 -50.57
CA THR A 5 -44.63 -70.74 -49.44
C THR A 5 -45.22 -69.44 -48.91
N THR A 6 -45.89 -69.51 -47.76
CA THR A 6 -46.47 -68.34 -47.09
C THR A 6 -45.38 -67.52 -46.41
N ILE A 7 -45.08 -66.33 -46.96
CA ILE A 7 -44.18 -65.36 -46.35
C ILE A 7 -44.94 -64.65 -45.22
N ARG A 8 -44.45 -64.74 -43.98
CA ARG A 8 -44.95 -63.96 -42.84
C ARG A 8 -44.06 -62.74 -42.63
N ILE A 9 -44.63 -61.56 -42.89
CA ILE A 9 -43.98 -60.27 -42.64
C ILE A 9 -44.19 -59.94 -41.15
N PHE A 10 -43.11 -59.90 -40.37
CA PHE A 10 -43.12 -59.36 -39.02
C PHE A 10 -42.81 -57.87 -39.09
N SER A 11 -43.79 -57.03 -38.75
CA SER A 11 -43.58 -55.59 -38.58
C SER A 11 -42.77 -55.33 -37.32
N LEU A 12 -41.54 -54.86 -37.47
CA LEU A 12 -40.69 -54.38 -36.39
C LEU A 12 -41.08 -52.93 -36.07
N PHE A 13 -41.79 -52.72 -34.97
CA PHE A 13 -41.99 -51.39 -34.40
C PHE A 13 -40.71 -50.96 -33.67
N ILE A 14 -39.91 -50.09 -34.28
CA ILE A 14 -38.77 -49.44 -33.62
C ILE A 14 -39.32 -48.21 -32.90
N ALA A 15 -39.39 -48.25 -31.57
CA ALA A 15 -39.64 -47.07 -30.76
C ALA A 15 -38.37 -46.22 -30.71
N LEU A 16 -38.37 -45.07 -31.38
CA LEU A 16 -37.32 -44.06 -31.23
C LEU A 16 -37.55 -43.34 -29.91
N ALA A 17 -36.81 -43.72 -28.87
CA ALA A 17 -36.76 -42.95 -27.63
C ALA A 17 -35.99 -41.64 -27.91
N VAL A 18 -36.71 -40.53 -28.02
CA VAL A 18 -36.10 -39.20 -27.96
C VAL A 18 -35.62 -39.02 -26.53
N VAL A 19 -34.32 -39.17 -26.31
CA VAL A 19 -33.67 -38.72 -25.07
C VAL A 19 -33.69 -37.19 -25.12
N VAL A 20 -34.67 -36.59 -24.46
CA VAL A 20 -34.62 -35.17 -24.13
C VAL A 20 -33.46 -35.03 -23.14
N PRO A 21 -32.39 -34.27 -23.45
CA PRO A 21 -31.39 -33.98 -22.43
C PRO A 21 -32.11 -33.31 -21.27
N ALA A 22 -32.08 -33.93 -20.09
CA ALA A 22 -32.49 -33.24 -18.88
C ALA A 22 -31.70 -31.94 -18.81
N VAL A 23 -32.39 -30.80 -18.69
CA VAL A 23 -31.74 -29.56 -18.28
C VAL A 23 -31.18 -29.88 -16.90
N GLN A 24 -29.88 -30.12 -16.83
CA GLN A 24 -29.20 -30.39 -15.57
C GLN A 24 -29.45 -29.17 -14.68
N ALA A 25 -29.93 -29.40 -13.46
CA ALA A 25 -30.02 -28.35 -12.45
C ALA A 25 -28.70 -27.59 -12.41
N ALA A 26 -28.73 -26.29 -12.69
CA ALA A 26 -27.54 -25.48 -12.82
C ALA A 26 -27.37 -24.68 -11.53
N LEU A 27 -26.78 -25.32 -10.53
CA LEU A 27 -26.16 -24.57 -9.44
C LEU A 27 -25.03 -23.73 -10.05
N THR A 28 -25.09 -22.42 -9.85
CA THR A 28 -24.11 -21.46 -10.33
C THR A 28 -23.67 -20.58 -9.18
N VAL A 29 -22.41 -20.17 -9.21
CA VAL A 29 -21.84 -19.21 -8.27
C VAL A 29 -21.07 -18.15 -9.06
N ASP A 30 -21.20 -16.90 -8.65
CA ASP A 30 -20.47 -15.75 -9.16
C ASP A 30 -19.75 -15.11 -7.97
N ALA A 31 -18.43 -15.26 -7.92
CA ALA A 31 -17.58 -14.75 -6.86
C ALA A 31 -17.44 -13.21 -6.88
N GLY A 32 -17.93 -12.57 -7.95
CA GLY A 32 -17.85 -11.15 -8.20
C GLY A 32 -16.52 -10.74 -8.87
N GLY A 33 -16.35 -9.43 -9.04
CA GLY A 33 -15.15 -8.87 -9.67
C GLY A 33 -13.91 -8.88 -8.78
N ASP A 34 -12.75 -8.72 -9.44
CA ASP A 34 -11.45 -8.55 -8.78
C ASP A 34 -11.46 -7.39 -7.77
N ARG A 35 -10.67 -7.55 -6.70
CA ARG A 35 -10.61 -6.58 -5.59
C ARG A 35 -9.19 -6.10 -5.35
N THR A 36 -9.08 -4.87 -4.86
CA THR A 36 -7.83 -4.29 -4.34
C THR A 36 -8.07 -3.79 -2.92
N VAL A 37 -7.20 -4.19 -1.99
CA VAL A 37 -7.22 -3.79 -0.58
C VAL A 37 -5.80 -3.52 -0.07
N LEU A 38 -5.67 -2.89 1.09
CA LEU A 38 -4.39 -2.80 1.79
C LEU A 38 -4.16 -4.02 2.68
N ALA A 39 -2.89 -4.38 2.89
CA ALA A 39 -2.52 -5.43 3.82
C ALA A 39 -3.03 -5.11 5.24
N GLY A 40 -3.60 -6.12 5.90
CA GLY A 40 -4.27 -5.98 7.19
C GLY A 40 -5.74 -5.56 7.13
N GLU A 41 -6.26 -5.15 5.96
CA GLU A 41 -7.70 -4.88 5.80
C GLU A 41 -8.50 -6.18 5.58
N PRO A 42 -9.71 -6.27 6.15
CA PRO A 42 -10.59 -7.41 5.92
C PRO A 42 -11.14 -7.40 4.49
N VAL A 43 -11.08 -8.57 3.83
CA VAL A 43 -11.67 -8.84 2.53
C VAL A 43 -12.92 -9.68 2.75
N THR A 44 -14.08 -9.10 2.50
CA THR A 44 -15.38 -9.79 2.60
C THR A 44 -15.89 -10.17 1.22
N ILE A 45 -15.95 -11.46 0.90
CA ILE A 45 -16.57 -11.97 -0.33
C ILE A 45 -18.08 -12.07 -0.13
N LEU A 46 -18.83 -11.62 -1.14
CA LEU A 46 -20.28 -11.73 -1.26
C LEU A 46 -20.54 -12.34 -2.64
N ALA A 47 -20.53 -13.67 -2.72
CA ALA A 47 -20.72 -14.35 -3.99
C ALA A 47 -22.20 -14.65 -4.20
N ALA A 48 -22.72 -14.32 -5.38
CA ALA A 48 -24.09 -14.64 -5.75
C ALA A 48 -24.16 -16.13 -6.10
N CYS A 49 -25.13 -16.84 -5.54
CA CYS A 49 -25.40 -18.23 -5.82
C CYS A 49 -26.81 -18.36 -6.36
N ASN A 50 -27.00 -19.09 -7.45
CA ASN A 50 -28.30 -19.37 -8.02
C ASN A 50 -28.43 -20.88 -8.27
N ASP A 51 -29.59 -21.44 -7.95
CA ASP A 51 -29.97 -22.79 -8.35
C ASP A 51 -31.24 -22.69 -9.22
N THR A 52 -31.29 -23.46 -10.30
CA THR A 52 -32.49 -23.54 -11.15
C THR A 52 -33.60 -24.37 -10.51
N ASP A 53 -33.25 -25.19 -9.52
CA ASP A 53 -34.20 -25.86 -8.62
C ASP A 53 -34.55 -24.96 -7.42
N ILE A 54 -35.27 -25.49 -6.43
CA ILE A 54 -35.52 -24.77 -5.17
C ILE A 54 -34.19 -24.58 -4.44
N PHE A 55 -33.86 -23.31 -4.17
CA PHE A 55 -32.73 -22.97 -3.33
C PHE A 55 -33.07 -23.25 -1.87
N ASP A 56 -32.53 -24.34 -1.33
CA ASP A 56 -32.63 -24.68 0.09
C ASP A 56 -31.25 -24.60 0.72
N ALA A 57 -30.97 -23.50 1.42
CA ALA A 57 -29.69 -23.26 2.07
C ALA A 57 -29.32 -24.36 3.08
N MET A 58 -30.27 -25.13 3.62
CA MET A 58 -29.99 -26.24 4.53
C MET A 58 -29.36 -27.45 3.84
N ASN A 59 -29.54 -27.57 2.52
CA ASN A 59 -28.91 -28.62 1.72
C ASN A 59 -27.62 -28.13 1.05
N LEU A 60 -27.24 -26.87 1.24
CA LEU A 60 -26.03 -26.31 0.65
C LEU A 60 -24.90 -26.21 1.68
N SER A 61 -23.68 -26.35 1.20
CA SER A 61 -22.46 -26.06 1.96
C SER A 61 -21.52 -25.24 1.08
N ALA A 62 -20.93 -24.19 1.64
CA ALA A 62 -20.01 -23.32 0.93
C ALA A 62 -18.67 -23.21 1.66
N CYS A 63 -17.63 -22.97 0.89
CA CYS A 63 -16.32 -22.65 1.43
C CYS A 63 -15.58 -21.70 0.49
N VAL A 64 -14.60 -20.99 1.05
CA VAL A 64 -13.72 -20.11 0.29
C VAL A 64 -12.29 -20.54 0.52
N ASN A 65 -11.57 -20.79 -0.57
CA ASN A 65 -10.14 -20.99 -0.59
C ASN A 65 -9.46 -19.66 -0.88
N TRP A 66 -8.76 -19.13 0.12
CA TRP A 66 -8.04 -17.86 0.10
C TRP A 66 -6.61 -17.99 -0.41
N SER A 67 -6.23 -19.14 -0.98
CA SER A 67 -4.86 -19.55 -1.36
C SER A 67 -3.85 -19.66 -0.20
N THR A 68 -4.10 -18.99 0.92
CA THR A 68 -3.37 -19.10 2.19
C THR A 68 -4.04 -20.09 3.16
N GLY A 69 -5.31 -20.42 2.91
CA GLY A 69 -6.11 -21.30 3.76
C GLY A 69 -7.52 -21.45 3.22
N ARG A 70 -8.29 -22.36 3.82
CA ARG A 70 -9.70 -22.61 3.48
C ARG A 70 -10.56 -22.30 4.69
N THR A 71 -11.67 -21.61 4.46
CA THR A 71 -12.67 -21.32 5.49
C THR A 71 -14.04 -21.78 5.01
N GLU A 72 -14.84 -22.31 5.92
CA GLU A 72 -16.28 -22.50 5.67
C GLU A 72 -16.95 -21.14 5.50
N ALA A 73 -17.94 -21.07 4.62
CA ALA A 73 -18.65 -19.84 4.29
C ALA A 73 -20.12 -19.95 4.67
N GLU A 74 -20.69 -18.83 5.11
CA GLU A 74 -22.12 -18.74 5.39
C GLU A 74 -22.89 -18.63 4.08
N ILE A 75 -24.01 -19.32 3.96
CA ILE A 75 -24.96 -19.16 2.85
C ILE A 75 -26.21 -18.50 3.41
N VAL A 76 -26.52 -17.31 2.93
CA VAL A 76 -27.75 -16.60 3.25
C VAL A 76 -28.72 -16.80 2.09
N GLN A 77 -29.89 -17.36 2.36
CA GLN A 77 -30.94 -17.46 1.35
C GLN A 77 -31.59 -16.09 1.13
N ASP A 78 -31.63 -15.63 -0.11
CA ASP A 78 -32.21 -14.34 -0.49
C ASP A 78 -33.65 -14.52 -0.99
N ASP A 79 -33.91 -15.56 -1.79
CA ASP A 79 -35.23 -15.95 -2.28
C ASP A 79 -35.35 -17.46 -2.60
N GLU A 80 -36.35 -17.87 -3.37
CA GLU A 80 -36.61 -19.29 -3.72
C GLU A 80 -35.59 -19.90 -4.69
N GLN A 81 -34.78 -19.10 -5.39
CA GLN A 81 -33.76 -19.56 -6.35
C GLN A 81 -32.37 -18.96 -6.08
N ASN A 82 -32.25 -17.94 -5.24
CA ASN A 82 -31.02 -17.19 -5.03
C ASN A 82 -30.57 -17.19 -3.56
N GLY A 83 -29.26 -17.11 -3.39
CA GLY A 83 -28.63 -16.82 -2.11
C GLY A 83 -27.28 -16.16 -2.27
N THR A 84 -26.72 -15.73 -1.14
CA THR A 84 -25.44 -15.05 -1.06
C THR A 84 -24.49 -15.85 -0.16
N VAL A 85 -23.32 -16.21 -0.70
CA VAL A 85 -22.22 -16.81 0.07
C VAL A 85 -21.37 -15.70 0.67
N ARG A 86 -21.12 -15.76 1.98
CA ARG A 86 -20.40 -14.74 2.75
C ARG A 86 -19.22 -15.35 3.47
N ALA A 87 -18.03 -14.77 3.27
CA ALA A 87 -16.84 -15.11 4.02
C ALA A 87 -15.90 -13.92 4.12
N THR A 88 -15.15 -13.83 5.21
CA THR A 88 -14.15 -12.77 5.41
C THR A 88 -12.78 -13.37 5.69
N HIS A 89 -11.74 -12.76 5.13
CA HIS A 89 -10.34 -13.11 5.37
C HIS A 89 -9.48 -11.85 5.41
N THR A 90 -8.33 -11.91 6.08
CA THR A 90 -7.39 -10.78 6.17
C THR A 90 -6.02 -11.26 5.70
N TYR A 91 -5.50 -10.63 4.65
CA TYR A 91 -4.14 -10.89 4.17
C TYR A 91 -3.18 -9.92 4.82
N LEU A 92 -2.13 -10.45 5.46
CA LEU A 92 -1.08 -9.61 6.05
C LEU A 92 0.07 -9.35 5.09
N ALA A 93 0.30 -10.23 4.12
CA ALA A 93 1.33 -10.04 3.10
C ALA A 93 0.75 -9.36 1.86
N ALA A 94 1.55 -8.50 1.24
CA ALA A 94 1.22 -7.94 -0.06
C ALA A 94 1.43 -8.99 -1.16
N GLY A 95 0.57 -8.98 -2.16
CA GLY A 95 0.57 -9.96 -3.24
C GLY A 95 -0.77 -10.04 -3.95
N THR A 96 -0.83 -10.89 -4.97
CA THR A 96 -2.09 -11.22 -5.66
C THR A 96 -2.48 -12.64 -5.29
N TYR A 97 -3.70 -12.79 -4.78
CA TYR A 97 -4.26 -14.06 -4.33
C TYR A 97 -5.46 -14.43 -5.19
N THR A 98 -5.42 -15.61 -5.80
CA THR A 98 -6.57 -16.16 -6.53
C THR A 98 -7.49 -16.85 -5.53
N VAL A 99 -8.63 -16.21 -5.24
CA VAL A 99 -9.64 -16.70 -4.30
C VAL A 99 -10.64 -17.55 -5.05
N THR A 100 -10.93 -18.74 -4.54
CA THR A 100 -11.94 -19.65 -5.12
C THR A 100 -13.10 -19.81 -4.16
N VAL A 101 -14.31 -19.52 -4.63
CA VAL A 101 -15.56 -19.79 -3.92
C VAL A 101 -16.11 -21.10 -4.46
N GLU A 102 -16.48 -22.02 -3.57
CA GLU A 102 -17.07 -23.31 -3.92
C GLU A 102 -18.38 -23.49 -3.13
N VAL A 103 -19.45 -23.86 -3.84
CA VAL A 103 -20.75 -24.21 -3.28
C VAL A 103 -21.11 -25.61 -3.72
N ALA A 104 -21.48 -26.46 -2.77
CA ALA A 104 -21.95 -27.81 -3.02
C ALA A 104 -23.41 -27.96 -2.57
N ASN A 105 -24.24 -28.55 -3.42
CA ASN A 105 -25.58 -28.99 -3.08
C ASN A 105 -25.52 -30.46 -2.64
N ASN A 106 -25.70 -30.70 -1.34
CA ASN A 106 -25.56 -32.01 -0.71
C ASN A 106 -26.73 -32.96 -1.03
N ALA A 107 -27.86 -32.43 -1.48
CA ALA A 107 -29.01 -33.24 -1.89
C ALA A 107 -28.84 -33.79 -3.32
N THR A 108 -28.28 -33.00 -4.23
CA THR A 108 -28.11 -33.38 -5.65
C THR A 108 -26.68 -33.85 -5.99
N GLY A 109 -25.70 -33.50 -5.16
CA GLY A 109 -24.27 -33.69 -5.42
C GLY A 109 -23.68 -32.67 -6.40
N ALA A 110 -24.42 -31.64 -6.81
CA ALA A 110 -23.92 -30.59 -7.71
C ALA A 110 -22.89 -29.71 -7.00
N VAL A 111 -21.87 -29.26 -7.74
CA VAL A 111 -20.83 -28.36 -7.23
C VAL A 111 -20.63 -27.23 -8.23
N ALA A 112 -20.63 -26.00 -7.74
CA ALA A 112 -20.35 -24.79 -8.49
C ALA A 112 -19.14 -24.08 -7.89
N CYS A 113 -18.25 -23.60 -8.75
CA CYS A 113 -17.07 -22.83 -8.33
C CYS A 113 -16.88 -21.60 -9.21
N ASP A 114 -16.38 -20.54 -8.61
CA ASP A 114 -15.92 -19.35 -9.33
C ASP A 114 -14.73 -18.71 -8.60
N THR A 115 -13.97 -17.88 -9.33
CA THR A 115 -12.73 -17.29 -8.84
C THR A 115 -12.68 -15.79 -9.05
N LEU A 116 -12.09 -15.08 -8.09
CA LEU A 116 -11.69 -13.69 -8.25
C LEU A 116 -10.23 -13.50 -7.82
N ASN A 117 -9.59 -12.45 -8.31
CA ASN A 117 -8.29 -12.03 -7.80
C ASN A 117 -8.45 -10.96 -6.72
N VAL A 118 -7.72 -11.15 -5.62
CA VAL A 118 -7.55 -10.14 -4.58
C VAL A 118 -6.11 -9.64 -4.63
N THR A 119 -5.94 -8.39 -5.02
CA THR A 119 -4.64 -7.70 -5.00
C THR A 119 -4.49 -6.94 -3.69
N VAL A 120 -3.51 -7.35 -2.89
CA VAL A 120 -3.21 -6.77 -1.59
C VAL A 120 -1.97 -5.90 -1.74
N ALA A 121 -2.15 -4.59 -1.58
CA ALA A 121 -1.05 -3.63 -1.63
C ALA A 121 -0.44 -3.43 -0.22
N PRO A 122 0.85 -3.05 -0.13
CA PRO A 122 1.43 -2.61 1.12
C PRO A 122 0.66 -1.43 1.72
N GLN A 123 0.63 -1.35 3.04
CA GLN A 123 0.08 -0.20 3.74
C GLN A 123 0.90 1.06 3.46
N THR A 124 0.24 2.21 3.50
CA THR A 124 0.90 3.48 3.23
C THR A 124 1.27 4.20 4.52
N ALA A 125 2.45 4.83 4.53
CA ALA A 125 2.89 5.67 5.63
C ALA A 125 3.32 7.06 5.13
N GLU A 126 3.02 8.08 5.93
CA GLU A 126 3.52 9.43 5.67
C GLU A 126 5.01 9.49 6.00
N VAL A 127 5.83 9.96 5.06
CA VAL A 127 7.28 10.04 5.23
C VAL A 127 7.76 11.48 5.08
N LYS A 128 8.51 11.96 6.07
CA LYS A 128 9.21 13.25 6.04
C LYS A 128 10.72 13.04 6.10
N VAL A 129 11.43 13.77 5.24
CA VAL A 129 12.89 13.63 5.07
C VAL A 129 13.61 14.90 5.53
N ALA A 130 14.68 14.73 6.32
CA ALA A 130 15.55 15.82 6.75
C ALA A 130 17.05 15.40 6.69
N PRO A 131 17.95 16.19 6.08
CA PRO A 131 17.66 17.41 5.32
C PRO A 131 16.99 17.11 3.98
N LYS A 132 16.27 18.11 3.43
CA LYS A 132 15.65 18.00 2.09
C LYS A 132 16.67 17.96 0.96
N THR A 133 17.87 18.50 1.19
CA THR A 133 18.96 18.46 0.22
C THR A 133 20.11 17.62 0.75
N LEU A 134 20.56 16.66 -0.04
CA LEU A 134 21.52 15.64 0.33
C LEU A 134 22.79 15.72 -0.53
N ASN A 135 23.95 15.78 0.12
CA ASN A 135 25.23 15.45 -0.51
C ASN A 135 25.65 14.05 -0.03
N GLN A 136 25.58 13.06 -0.91
CA GLN A 136 25.86 11.66 -0.55
C GLN A 136 27.32 11.38 -0.21
N LYS A 137 28.28 12.19 -0.72
CA LYS A 137 29.69 12.04 -0.35
C LYS A 137 30.05 12.68 1.00
N SER A 138 29.08 13.28 1.69
CA SER A 138 29.29 13.78 3.04
C SER A 138 29.09 12.66 4.07
N ASN A 139 29.93 12.63 5.11
CA ASN A 139 29.76 11.72 6.26
C ASN A 139 28.57 12.10 7.17
N GLY A 140 27.62 12.88 6.65
CA GLY A 140 26.46 13.32 7.40
C GLY A 140 25.44 12.20 7.58
N VAL A 141 24.46 12.47 8.43
CA VAL A 141 23.29 11.63 8.64
C VAL A 141 22.08 12.26 7.96
N MET A 142 21.20 11.42 7.44
CA MET A 142 19.84 11.75 7.02
C MET A 142 18.87 11.15 8.02
N THR A 143 17.86 11.92 8.40
CA THR A 143 16.78 11.49 9.29
C THR A 143 15.49 11.38 8.50
N VAL A 144 14.84 10.24 8.62
CA VAL A 144 13.54 9.94 8.02
C VAL A 144 12.55 9.79 9.16
N PHE A 145 11.46 10.54 9.09
CA PHE A 145 10.34 10.45 10.00
C PHE A 145 9.22 9.71 9.30
N ILE A 146 8.76 8.62 9.89
CA ILE A 146 7.62 7.86 9.39
C ILE A 146 6.47 8.04 10.38
N SER A 147 5.41 8.73 9.95
CA SER A 147 4.18 8.79 10.72
C SER A 147 3.46 7.45 10.53
N ILE A 148 3.40 6.69 11.60
CA ILE A 148 2.76 5.38 11.65
C ILE A 148 1.32 5.65 12.09
N ALA A 149 0.41 5.84 11.13
CA ALA A 149 -0.98 6.20 11.40
C ALA A 149 -1.72 5.16 12.28
N ASP A 150 -2.92 5.51 12.74
CA ASP A 150 -3.79 4.73 13.65
C ASP A 150 -3.93 3.23 13.32
N TRP A 151 -3.75 2.83 12.06
CA TRP A 151 -3.84 1.43 11.62
C TRP A 151 -2.74 0.53 12.19
N LEU A 152 -1.60 1.09 12.60
CA LEU A 152 -0.55 0.37 13.32
C LEU A 152 -0.84 0.19 14.81
N GLY A 153 -2.08 0.44 15.24
CA GLY A 153 -2.48 0.24 16.63
C GLY A 153 -1.85 1.21 17.61
N PHE A 154 -1.29 2.35 17.16
CA PHE A 154 -0.71 3.38 18.05
C PHE A 154 -1.75 4.31 18.71
N THR A 155 -3.02 3.92 18.76
CA THR A 155 -4.05 4.69 19.45
C THR A 155 -3.81 4.62 20.97
N GLY A 156 -3.79 5.80 21.60
CA GLY A 156 -3.10 6.05 22.86
C GLY A 156 -3.36 5.07 24.02
N ALA A 157 -2.32 4.89 24.83
CA ALA A 157 -2.22 4.33 26.19
C ALA A 157 -2.90 2.99 26.54
N ASP A 158 -3.99 2.58 25.89
CA ASP A 158 -4.83 1.45 26.26
C ASP A 158 -4.94 0.37 25.16
N SER A 159 -4.32 0.55 23.99
CA SER A 159 -4.18 -0.51 22.98
C SER A 159 -2.97 -1.38 23.33
N ALA A 160 -3.23 -2.49 24.03
CA ALA A 160 -2.18 -3.36 24.56
C ALA A 160 -1.40 -4.18 23.51
N ASN A 161 -1.47 -3.89 22.19
CA ASN A 161 -1.09 -4.93 21.24
C ASN A 161 -0.62 -4.55 19.84
N THR A 162 0.22 -3.53 19.69
CA THR A 162 1.09 -3.44 18.51
C THR A 162 2.43 -2.85 18.90
N THR A 163 3.47 -3.68 18.93
CA THR A 163 4.85 -3.21 19.08
C THR A 163 5.51 -3.29 17.72
N VAL A 164 6.13 -2.21 17.25
CA VAL A 164 7.05 -2.31 16.10
C VAL A 164 8.26 -3.08 16.61
N SER A 165 8.23 -4.41 16.46
CA SER A 165 9.16 -5.31 17.16
C SER A 165 10.61 -5.11 16.74
N ASP A 166 10.86 -4.65 15.52
CA ASP A 166 12.17 -4.13 15.11
C ASP A 166 12.04 -3.06 14.00
N PRO A 167 12.11 -1.76 14.34
CA PRO A 167 12.04 -0.70 13.34
C PRO A 167 13.33 -0.60 12.49
N SER A 168 14.30 -1.49 12.70
CA SER A 168 15.47 -1.68 11.82
C SER A 168 15.11 -2.38 10.50
N GLU A 169 13.91 -2.95 10.39
CA GLU A 169 13.39 -3.54 9.14
C GLU A 169 13.01 -2.50 8.07
N PHE A 170 12.94 -1.22 8.45
CA PHE A 170 12.71 -0.16 7.47
C PHE A 170 13.99 0.13 6.69
N ALA A 171 13.92 0.06 5.37
CA ALA A 171 15.03 0.23 4.46
C ALA A 171 14.72 1.26 3.37
N ILE A 172 15.78 1.85 2.83
CA ILE A 172 15.76 2.65 1.61
C ILE A 172 16.65 1.93 0.60
N GLY A 173 16.03 1.30 -0.40
CA GLY A 173 16.76 0.37 -1.27
C GLY A 173 17.40 -0.73 -0.42
N ASN A 174 18.73 -0.78 -0.40
CA ASN A 174 19.50 -1.73 0.41
C ASN A 174 20.04 -1.13 1.73
N ALA A 175 19.79 0.16 1.99
CA ALA A 175 20.30 0.84 3.18
C ALA A 175 19.38 0.60 4.37
N THR A 176 19.96 0.15 5.49
CA THR A 176 19.29 0.03 6.79
C THR A 176 19.66 1.21 7.71
N PRO A 177 18.80 1.59 8.67
CA PRO A 177 19.10 2.68 9.58
C PRO A 177 20.25 2.31 10.52
N GLU A 178 21.15 3.26 10.75
CA GLU A 178 22.20 3.16 11.78
C GLU A 178 21.64 3.35 13.19
N LYS A 179 20.55 4.12 13.30
CA LYS A 179 19.86 4.33 14.57
C LYS A 179 18.38 4.50 14.36
N VAL A 180 17.61 3.91 15.28
CA VAL A 180 16.17 4.06 15.32
C VAL A 180 15.71 4.61 16.66
N ASN A 181 14.79 5.57 16.60
CA ASN A 181 14.13 6.17 17.74
C ASN A 181 12.62 6.19 17.50
N VAL A 182 11.83 6.03 18.56
CA VAL A 182 10.37 6.10 18.51
C VAL A 182 9.90 7.27 19.35
N CYS A 183 9.00 8.08 18.80
CA CYS A 183 8.33 9.17 19.52
C CYS A 183 6.83 8.84 19.61
N ALA A 184 6.30 8.65 20.82
CA ALA A 184 4.89 8.31 21.04
C ALA A 184 3.91 9.49 20.97
N LYS A 185 4.37 10.69 20.59
CA LYS A 185 3.49 11.85 20.40
C LYS A 185 2.71 11.70 19.09
N ASP A 186 1.51 12.30 19.04
CA ASP A 186 0.68 12.45 17.84
C ASP A 186 0.48 11.14 17.03
N GLY A 187 0.18 10.03 17.72
CA GLY A 187 -0.08 8.73 17.07
C GLY A 187 1.18 7.91 16.72
N GLY A 188 2.37 8.35 17.15
CA GLY A 188 3.60 7.59 16.96
C GLY A 188 4.38 8.02 15.71
N THR A 189 5.68 8.25 15.88
CA THR A 189 6.59 8.57 14.77
C THR A 189 7.88 7.77 14.93
N LEU A 190 8.24 7.00 13.90
CA LEU A 190 9.57 6.40 13.80
C LEU A 190 10.55 7.44 13.28
N ILE A 191 11.70 7.52 13.91
CA ILE A 191 12.79 8.43 13.57
C ILE A 191 13.99 7.56 13.22
N LEU A 192 14.21 7.40 11.92
CA LEU A 192 15.25 6.54 11.36
C LEU A 192 16.42 7.39 10.89
N LYS A 193 17.64 7.02 11.29
CA LYS A 193 18.86 7.71 10.90
C LYS A 193 19.69 6.84 9.97
N TYR A 194 19.97 7.36 8.79
CA TYR A 194 20.77 6.71 7.76
C TYR A 194 22.06 7.50 7.50
N ARG A 195 23.16 6.80 7.25
CA ARG A 195 24.36 7.46 6.73
C ARG A 195 24.13 7.80 5.26
N ARG A 196 24.47 9.04 4.89
CA ARG A 196 24.17 9.55 3.53
C ARG A 196 24.89 8.77 2.42
N GLN A 197 26.06 8.23 2.73
CA GLN A 197 26.87 7.46 1.81
C GLN A 197 26.29 6.07 1.52
N ASP A 198 25.38 5.57 2.38
CA ASP A 198 24.80 4.23 2.27
C ASP A 198 23.54 4.24 1.37
N LEU A 199 22.97 5.42 1.06
CA LEU A 199 21.65 5.58 0.45
C LEU A 199 21.59 5.39 -1.08
N ASP A 200 22.74 5.28 -1.77
CA ASP A 200 22.89 5.07 -3.23
C ASP A 200 21.78 5.69 -4.13
N LEU A 201 21.51 6.98 -3.93
CA LEU A 201 20.46 7.71 -4.63
C LEU A 201 20.97 8.31 -5.94
N ALA A 202 20.12 8.42 -6.96
CA ALA A 202 20.44 9.17 -8.17
C ALA A 202 20.51 10.69 -7.87
N ALA A 203 21.37 11.42 -8.58
CA ALA A 203 21.43 12.88 -8.49
C ALA A 203 20.19 13.54 -9.12
N GLY A 204 19.73 14.64 -8.53
CA GLY A 204 18.53 15.37 -8.93
C GLY A 204 17.44 15.38 -7.86
N ASP A 205 16.30 15.95 -8.20
CA ASP A 205 15.11 15.96 -7.35
C ASP A 205 14.31 14.68 -7.58
N GLY A 206 13.91 14.02 -6.50
CA GLY A 206 13.14 12.79 -6.58
C GLY A 206 12.43 12.46 -5.28
N ASN A 207 11.73 11.33 -5.31
CA ASN A 207 11.14 10.74 -4.11
C ASN A 207 11.99 9.57 -3.66
N LEU A 208 12.30 9.58 -2.38
CA LEU A 208 12.84 8.47 -1.64
C LEU A 208 11.70 7.53 -1.26
N THR A 209 11.83 6.26 -1.58
CA THR A 209 10.90 5.23 -1.08
C THR A 209 11.50 4.54 0.12
N VAL A 210 10.72 4.47 1.20
CA VAL A 210 11.03 3.73 2.40
C VAL A 210 10.09 2.54 2.45
N THR A 211 10.65 1.35 2.60
CA THR A 211 9.90 0.09 2.72
C THR A 211 10.23 -0.55 4.05
N GLY A 212 9.26 -1.15 4.72
CA GLY A 212 9.50 -1.90 5.95
C GLY A 212 8.35 -2.82 6.29
N GLY A 213 8.47 -3.51 7.42
CA GLY A 213 7.41 -4.30 8.01
C GLY A 213 6.96 -3.70 9.33
N ALA A 214 5.69 -3.85 9.65
CA ALA A 214 5.19 -3.65 10.99
C ALA A 214 4.68 -4.98 11.55
N VAL A 215 5.28 -5.40 12.65
CA VAL A 215 4.93 -6.65 13.31
C VAL A 215 3.69 -6.42 14.17
N THR A 216 2.65 -7.20 13.91
CA THR A 216 1.45 -7.34 14.74
C THR A 216 1.45 -8.73 15.37
N ASP A 217 0.60 -8.95 16.37
CA ASP A 217 0.39 -10.29 16.93
C ASP A 217 -0.01 -11.35 15.90
N ASN A 218 -0.63 -10.91 14.81
CA ASN A 218 -1.10 -11.79 13.75
C ASN A 218 -0.03 -12.01 12.66
N GLY A 219 1.07 -11.25 12.66
CA GLY A 219 2.14 -11.32 11.67
C GLY A 219 2.63 -9.95 11.21
N SER A 220 3.59 -9.94 10.28
CA SER A 220 4.18 -8.71 9.70
C SER A 220 3.34 -8.18 8.55
N VAL A 221 3.06 -6.87 8.57
CA VAL A 221 2.36 -6.12 7.52
C VAL A 221 3.36 -5.25 6.76
N PRO A 222 3.46 -5.35 5.43
CA PRO A 222 4.39 -4.53 4.65
C PRO A 222 3.89 -3.08 4.59
N VAL A 223 4.82 -2.15 4.77
CA VAL A 223 4.59 -0.71 4.77
C VAL A 223 5.49 -0.05 3.73
N VAL A 224 4.91 0.88 2.96
CA VAL A 224 5.62 1.72 2.01
C VAL A 224 5.28 3.18 2.25
N GLY A 225 6.29 4.04 2.18
CA GLY A 225 6.11 5.48 2.26
C GLY A 225 7.10 6.22 1.40
N THR A 226 6.73 7.39 0.91
CA THR A 226 7.58 8.19 0.03
C THR A 226 7.80 9.59 0.56
N GLY A 227 9.04 10.08 0.51
CA GLY A 227 9.39 11.44 0.91
C GLY A 227 10.31 12.11 -0.11
N SER A 228 10.07 13.38 -0.41
CA SER A 228 10.88 14.10 -1.40
C SER A 228 12.26 14.48 -0.88
N VAL A 229 13.28 14.33 -1.74
CA VAL A 229 14.68 14.66 -1.47
C VAL A 229 15.38 15.17 -2.73
N SER A 230 16.26 16.15 -2.57
CA SER A 230 17.11 16.70 -3.62
C SER A 230 18.55 16.24 -3.43
N VAL A 231 19.06 15.40 -4.32
CA VAL A 231 20.43 14.88 -4.24
C VAL A 231 21.36 15.73 -5.10
N ILE A 232 22.32 16.38 -4.46
CA ILE A 232 23.32 17.19 -5.16
C ILE A 232 24.59 16.38 -5.38
N ASN A 233 25.13 16.49 -6.60
CA ASN A 233 26.51 16.05 -6.84
C ASN A 233 27.43 16.97 -6.02
N PRO A 234 28.40 16.42 -5.28
CA PRO A 234 29.43 17.24 -4.71
C PRO A 234 30.13 17.91 -5.89
N GLY A 235 30.10 19.24 -5.92
CA GLY A 235 30.92 19.98 -6.87
C GLY A 235 32.34 19.41 -6.79
N ASN A 236 32.94 19.11 -7.94
CA ASN A 236 34.36 18.81 -7.96
C ASN A 236 35.03 19.92 -7.17
N GLY A 237 35.73 19.58 -6.10
CA GLY A 237 36.53 20.49 -5.28
C GLY A 237 37.68 21.13 -6.05
N ASN A 238 37.56 21.28 -7.37
CA ASN A 238 38.16 22.39 -8.07
C ASN A 238 37.50 23.64 -7.51
N ALA A 239 38.01 24.09 -6.34
CA ALA A 239 38.24 25.49 -6.16
C ALA A 239 38.71 25.97 -7.53
N ALA A 240 37.91 26.83 -8.18
CA ALA A 240 38.41 27.56 -9.31
C ALA A 240 39.72 28.15 -8.81
N LYS A 241 40.84 27.59 -9.28
CA LYS A 241 42.10 28.30 -9.28
C LYS A 241 41.81 29.44 -10.23
N PHE A 242 41.17 30.49 -9.70
CA PHE A 242 41.35 31.82 -10.23
C PHE A 242 42.86 31.95 -10.29
N GLY A 243 43.35 32.01 -11.52
CA GLY A 243 44.75 32.26 -11.77
C GLY A 243 45.18 33.38 -10.84
N SER A 244 46.35 33.21 -10.26
CA SER A 244 47.04 34.24 -9.52
C SER A 244 47.21 35.45 -10.44
N ASP A 245 46.23 36.34 -10.45
CA ASP A 245 46.35 37.75 -10.82
C ASP A 245 45.12 38.49 -10.26
N ASP A 246 45.39 39.62 -9.62
CA ASP A 246 44.42 40.64 -9.18
C ASP A 246 43.77 40.49 -7.79
N GLY A 247 44.55 40.05 -6.80
CA GLY A 247 44.21 40.11 -5.37
C GLY A 247 44.04 41.50 -4.74
N HIS A 248 44.00 42.59 -5.51
CA HIS A 248 43.94 43.95 -4.96
C HIS A 248 42.64 44.73 -5.23
N ALA A 249 41.76 44.29 -6.13
CA ALA A 249 40.60 45.11 -6.52
C ALA A 249 39.36 44.98 -5.61
N ARG A 250 39.17 43.84 -4.91
CA ARG A 250 37.93 43.60 -4.14
C ARG A 250 37.95 44.07 -2.68
N ALA A 251 39.12 44.28 -2.09
CA ALA A 251 39.24 44.80 -0.72
C ALA A 251 39.04 46.32 -0.62
N ALA A 252 39.22 47.06 -1.72
CA ALA A 252 39.04 48.51 -1.75
C ALA A 252 37.56 48.95 -1.76
N MET A 253 36.70 48.26 -2.53
CA MET A 253 35.28 48.64 -2.63
C MET A 253 34.46 48.38 -1.35
N VAL A 254 34.91 47.45 -0.48
CA VAL A 254 34.23 47.18 0.80
C VAL A 254 34.60 48.22 1.87
N LYS A 255 35.85 48.73 1.86
CA LYS A 255 36.26 49.77 2.82
C LYS A 255 35.66 51.14 2.51
N GLU A 256 35.41 51.47 1.24
CA GLU A 256 34.83 52.76 0.83
C GLU A 256 33.32 52.84 1.13
N LYS A 257 32.58 51.74 0.99
CA LYS A 257 31.15 51.66 1.35
C LYS A 257 30.89 51.79 2.86
N VAL A 258 31.79 51.25 3.69
CA VAL A 258 31.66 51.31 5.16
C VAL A 258 32.01 52.70 5.71
N LYS A 259 32.90 53.46 5.04
CA LYS A 259 33.25 54.82 5.46
C LYS A 259 32.11 55.82 5.20
N ASN A 260 31.48 55.76 4.02
CA ASN A 260 30.35 56.65 3.67
C ASN A 260 29.09 56.39 4.52
N GLN A 261 28.86 55.16 4.98
CA GLN A 261 27.73 54.84 5.86
C GLN A 261 27.93 55.34 7.31
N LYS A 262 29.18 55.51 7.74
CA LYS A 262 29.50 56.01 9.08
C LYS A 262 29.44 57.54 9.14
N GLU A 263 29.91 58.24 8.11
CA GLU A 263 29.80 59.70 8.00
C GLU A 263 28.34 60.18 7.90
N PHE A 264 27.48 59.47 7.16
CA PHE A 264 26.04 59.82 7.05
C PHE A 264 25.27 59.66 8.38
N ARG A 265 25.72 58.75 9.26
CA ARG A 265 25.09 58.50 10.57
C ARG A 265 25.52 59.51 11.63
N GLU A 266 26.74 60.04 11.53
CA GLU A 266 27.28 61.06 12.43
C GLU A 266 26.76 62.48 12.09
N GLU A 267 26.42 62.78 10.84
CA GLU A 267 25.78 64.05 10.45
C GLU A 267 24.31 64.15 10.91
N GLN A 268 23.52 63.06 10.87
CA GLN A 268 22.13 63.09 11.37
C GLN A 268 22.02 63.24 12.89
N GLN A 269 23.02 62.78 13.67
CA GLN A 269 23.03 62.96 15.13
C GLN A 269 23.42 64.37 15.58
N LYS A 270 24.14 65.15 14.76
CA LYS A 270 24.46 66.57 15.05
C LYS A 270 23.29 67.52 14.74
N SER A 271 22.37 67.14 13.85
CA SER A 271 21.24 67.99 13.43
C SER A 271 20.07 68.04 14.44
N ASN A 272 19.92 67.06 15.33
CA ASN A 272 18.75 66.96 16.23
C ASN A 272 18.96 67.52 17.65
N GLY A 273 20.07 68.23 17.89
CA GLY A 273 20.44 68.74 19.21
C GLY A 273 20.30 70.25 19.38
N LYS A 274 19.17 70.88 19.04
CA LYS A 274 18.84 72.26 19.49
C LYS A 274 17.38 72.65 19.25
N ALA A 275 16.52 72.42 20.24
CA ALA A 275 15.33 73.26 20.50
C ALA A 275 14.94 73.11 21.97
N LYS A 276 15.25 74.14 22.78
CA LYS A 276 14.90 74.28 24.20
C LYS A 276 13.93 75.47 24.31
N GLY A 277 12.77 75.27 24.95
CA GLY A 277 11.83 76.33 25.41
C GLY A 277 10.97 76.94 24.29
N GLN A 278 9.72 77.36 24.50
CA GLN A 278 9.06 77.85 25.71
C GLN A 278 7.53 77.92 25.48
N ALA A 279 6.73 77.82 26.56
CA ALA A 279 5.26 77.81 26.62
C ALA A 279 4.60 79.15 26.19
N PRO A 280 3.26 79.21 26.03
CA PRO A 280 2.33 79.23 27.18
C PRO A 280 1.49 77.97 27.36
#